data_AF-A0A6C0CHC3-F1
#
_entry.id   AF-A0A6C0CHC3-F1
#
_cell.length_a   1.000
_cell.length_b   1.000
_cell.length_c   1.000
_cell.angle_alpha   90.00
_cell.angle_beta   90.00
_cell.angle_gamma   90.00
#
_symmetry.space_group_name_H-M   'P 1'
#
loop_
_entity.id
_entity.type
_entity.pdbx_description
1 polymer ?
#
loop_
_entity_poly.entity_id
_entity_poly.type
_entity_poly.pdbx_seq_one_letter_code
_entity_poly.pdbx_strand_id
1 'polypeptide(L)'
;MQNKYNIINKMISKLSLYDLYEIKKKKDTKINQAYNVILNTCHNKIKGIAEIGGQSLYYKIPPIIIGYPLYDHLSCVNYIVKSLQKSGLFVSVLPNNIMIYISWKIEDVKEPSKYLLLQ
;
A
#
# COMPACT_ATOMS: atom_id res chain seq x y z
N MET A 1 -47.37 -5.91 28.06
CA MET A 1 -46.80 -6.00 26.70
C MET A 1 -45.92 -4.79 26.33
N GLN A 2 -46.23 -3.56 26.77
CA GLN A 2 -45.40 -2.33 26.56
C GLN A 2 -43.92 -2.43 27.00
N ASN A 3 -43.63 -3.16 28.07
CA ASN A 3 -42.30 -3.19 28.69
C ASN A 3 -41.25 -3.92 27.82
N LYS A 4 -41.67 -4.93 27.05
CA LYS A 4 -40.79 -5.68 26.13
C LYS A 4 -40.36 -4.84 24.92
N TYR A 5 -41.27 -4.00 24.40
CA TYR A 5 -40.98 -3.08 23.28
C TYR A 5 -39.99 -1.96 23.67
N ASN A 6 -40.06 -1.45 24.91
CA ASN A 6 -39.10 -0.47 25.41
C ASN A 6 -37.69 -1.05 25.63
N ILE A 7 -37.59 -2.32 26.03
CA ILE A 7 -36.31 -3.03 26.12
C ILE A 7 -35.73 -3.26 24.73
N ILE A 8 -36.55 -3.67 23.75
CA ILE A 8 -36.12 -3.88 22.35
C ILE A 8 -35.64 -2.56 21.73
N ASN A 9 -36.35 -1.45 21.93
CA ASN A 9 -35.92 -0.13 21.44
C ASN A 9 -34.67 0.40 22.13
N LYS A 10 -34.44 0.06 23.41
CA LYS A 10 -33.18 0.36 24.12
C LYS A 10 -31.99 -0.46 23.61
N MET A 11 -32.23 -1.62 22.98
CA MET A 11 -31.20 -2.46 22.35
C MET A 11 -30.85 -2.05 20.92
N ILE A 12 -31.64 -1.19 20.27
CA ILE A 12 -31.25 -0.59 18.99
C ILE A 12 -30.29 0.56 19.30
N SER A 13 -28.99 0.25 19.38
CA SER A 13 -27.96 1.28 19.41
C SER A 13 -28.11 2.14 18.16
N LYS A 14 -28.57 3.38 18.33
CA LYS A 14 -28.77 4.32 17.23
C LYS A 14 -27.40 4.67 16.67
N LEU A 15 -27.02 4.02 15.56
CA LEU A 15 -25.77 4.28 14.85
C LEU A 15 -25.71 5.77 14.49
N SER A 16 -24.78 6.49 15.10
CA SER A 16 -24.66 7.93 14.88
C SER A 16 -23.78 8.23 13.67
N LEU A 17 -23.91 9.44 13.14
CA LEU A 17 -23.02 9.93 12.09
C LEU A 17 -21.55 9.92 12.55
N TYR A 18 -21.29 10.22 13.83
CA TYR A 18 -19.96 10.16 14.41
C TYR A 18 -19.37 8.75 14.39
N ASP A 19 -20.17 7.73 14.76
CA ASP A 19 -19.74 6.34 14.74
C ASP A 19 -19.35 5.90 13.32
N LEU A 20 -20.13 6.30 12.31
CA LEU A 20 -19.82 6.03 10.91
C LEU A 20 -18.49 6.66 10.47
N TYR A 21 -18.22 7.90 10.89
CA TYR A 21 -16.95 8.57 10.61
C TYR A 21 -15.77 7.87 11.29
N GLU A 22 -15.91 7.47 12.55
CA GLU A 22 -14.85 6.76 13.28
C GLU A 22 -14.58 5.38 12.69
N ILE A 23 -15.60 4.64 12.24
CA ILE A 23 -15.44 3.37 11.52
C ILE A 23 -14.62 3.59 10.24
N LYS A 24 -14.97 4.60 9.45
CA LYS A 24 -14.24 4.93 8.22
C LYS A 24 -12.80 5.31 8.52
N LYS A 25 -12.57 6.21 9.47
CA LYS A 25 -11.23 6.66 9.87
C LYS A 25 -10.34 5.51 10.35
N LYS A 26 -10.90 4.59 11.15
CA LYS A 26 -10.20 3.38 11.60
C LYS A 26 -9.81 2.49 10.42
N LYS A 27 -10.71 2.28 9.46
CA LYS A 27 -10.41 1.53 8.23
C LYS A 27 -9.31 2.19 7.41
N ASP A 28 -9.40 3.49 7.16
CA ASP A 28 -8.41 4.24 6.37
C ASP A 28 -7.02 4.20 7.03
N THR A 29 -6.99 4.32 8.37
CA THR A 29 -5.75 4.17 9.15
C THR A 29 -5.14 2.78 8.96
N LYS A 30 -5.96 1.72 8.98
CA LYS A 30 -5.50 0.34 8.77
C LYS A 30 -5.01 0.10 7.35
N ILE A 31 -5.62 0.71 6.34
CA ILE A 31 -5.14 0.66 4.94
C ILE A 31 -3.73 1.28 4.85
N ASN A 32 -3.52 2.46 5.44
CA ASN A 32 -2.21 3.09 5.45
C ASN A 32 -1.16 2.23 6.15
N GLN A 33 -1.53 1.55 7.25
CA GLN A 33 -0.64 0.59 7.91
C GLN A 33 -0.29 -0.60 7.01
N ALA A 34 -1.24 -1.10 6.20
CA ALA A 34 -0.96 -2.16 5.23
C ALA A 34 0.06 -1.71 4.18
N TYR A 35 -0.06 -0.48 3.68
CA TYR A 35 0.91 0.08 2.73
C TYR A 35 2.31 0.20 3.35
N ASN A 36 2.41 0.62 4.61
CA ASN A 36 3.68 0.67 5.33
C ASN A 36 4.33 -0.71 5.49
N VAL A 37 3.53 -1.76 5.73
CA VAL A 37 4.04 -3.14 5.80
C VAL A 37 4.66 -3.57 4.47
N ILE A 38 3.98 -3.28 3.36
CA ILE A 38 4.50 -3.57 2.01
C ILE A 38 5.77 -2.78 1.75
N LEU A 39 5.79 -1.48 2.07
CA LEU A 39 6.95 -0.61 1.87
C LEU A 39 8.17 -1.10 2.66
N ASN A 40 7.97 -1.46 3.94
CA ASN A 40 9.04 -2.01 4.77
C ASN A 40 9.58 -3.32 4.19
N THR A 41 8.70 -4.17 3.67
CA THR A 41 9.09 -5.41 2.99
C THR A 41 9.91 -5.12 1.71
N CYS A 42 9.52 -4.12 0.92
CA CYS A 42 10.30 -3.65 -0.22
C CYS A 42 11.71 -3.21 0.21
N HIS A 43 11.81 -2.35 1.23
CA HIS A 43 13.09 -1.87 1.74
C HIS A 43 14.01 -3.01 2.21
N ASN A 44 13.47 -3.99 2.93
CA ASN A 44 14.23 -5.16 3.37
C ASN A 44 14.77 -5.97 2.18
N LYS A 45 13.95 -6.15 1.12
CA LYS A 45 14.41 -6.84 -0.10
C LYS A 45 15.47 -6.04 -0.86
N ILE A 46 15.29 -4.73 -1.01
CA ILE A 46 16.29 -3.83 -1.60
C ILE A 46 17.62 -3.97 -0.87
N LYS A 47 17.59 -3.89 0.47
CA LYS A 47 18.78 -4.00 1.31
C LYS A 47 19.48 -5.36 1.12
N GLY A 48 18.73 -6.46 1.17
CA GLY A 48 19.29 -7.80 0.97
C GLY A 48 19.93 -7.99 -0.41
N ILE A 49 19.33 -7.43 -1.47
CA ILE A 49 19.91 -7.46 -2.82
C ILE A 49 21.18 -6.61 -2.90
N ALA A 50 21.20 -5.45 -2.25
CA ALA A 50 22.38 -4.59 -2.21
C ALA A 50 23.56 -5.24 -1.46
N GLU A 51 23.27 -5.95 -0.35
CA GLU A 51 24.28 -6.66 0.45
C GLU A 51 25.01 -7.75 -0.35
N ILE A 52 24.34 -8.39 -1.32
CA ILE A 52 24.95 -9.38 -2.21
C ILE A 52 25.52 -8.77 -3.51
N GLY A 53 25.59 -7.44 -3.60
CA GLY A 53 26.16 -6.72 -4.75
C GLY A 53 25.20 -6.47 -5.91
N GLY A 54 23.91 -6.81 -5.78
CA GLY A 54 22.89 -6.45 -6.75
C GLY A 54 22.55 -4.96 -6.72
N GLN A 55 21.98 -4.44 -7.81
CA GLN A 55 21.65 -3.00 -7.94
C GLN A 55 20.22 -2.71 -8.41
N SER A 56 19.44 -3.76 -8.64
CA SER A 56 18.03 -3.64 -9.01
C SER A 56 17.27 -4.93 -8.71
N LEU A 57 15.95 -4.83 -8.66
CA LEU A 57 15.05 -5.96 -8.53
C LEU A 57 13.68 -5.65 -9.13
N TYR A 58 12.94 -6.72 -9.44
CA TYR A 58 11.49 -6.64 -9.64
C TYR A 58 10.78 -7.01 -8.34
N TYR A 59 9.80 -6.21 -7.95
CA TYR A 59 8.98 -6.46 -6.78
C TYR A 59 7.51 -6.59 -7.19
N LYS A 60 6.89 -7.70 -6.78
CA LYS A 60 5.45 -7.93 -6.95
C LYS A 60 4.70 -7.33 -5.78
N ILE A 61 3.76 -6.43 -6.07
CA ILE A 61 2.89 -5.83 -5.06
C ILE A 61 1.91 -6.90 -4.56
N PRO A 62 1.83 -7.15 -3.25
CA PRO A 62 0.85 -8.07 -2.71
C PRO A 62 -0.58 -7.57 -3.00
N PRO A 63 -1.51 -8.43 -3.43
CA PRO A 63 -2.91 -8.04 -3.60
C PRO A 63 -3.66 -7.92 -2.27
N ILE A 64 -3.17 -8.58 -1.21
CA ILE A 64 -3.73 -8.55 0.13
C ILE A 64 -2.63 -8.72 1.18
N ILE A 65 -2.83 -8.14 2.36
CA ILE A 65 -2.03 -8.40 3.56
C ILE A 65 -2.94 -8.99 4.63
N ILE A 66 -2.60 -10.19 5.12
CA ILE A 66 -3.37 -10.89 6.15
C ILE A 66 -3.39 -10.03 7.43
N GLY A 67 -4.56 -9.87 8.04
CA GLY A 67 -4.76 -9.03 9.22
C GLY A 67 -5.03 -7.54 8.92
N TYR A 68 -5.10 -7.17 7.63
CA TYR A 68 -5.42 -5.81 7.18
C TYR A 68 -6.67 -5.80 6.28
N PRO A 69 -7.38 -4.66 6.20
CA PRO A 69 -8.50 -4.51 5.27
C PRO A 69 -8.02 -4.61 3.82
N LEU A 70 -8.93 -5.02 2.93
CA LEU A 70 -8.73 -4.89 1.49
C LEU A 70 -8.52 -3.42 1.13
N TYR A 71 -7.57 -3.19 0.22
CA TYR A 71 -7.19 -1.87 -0.26
C TYR A 71 -7.24 -1.81 -1.77
N ASP A 72 -7.33 -0.60 -2.30
CA ASP A 72 -7.24 -0.37 -3.74
C ASP A 72 -5.79 -0.60 -4.21
N HIS A 73 -5.63 -1.48 -5.19
CA HIS A 73 -4.31 -1.89 -5.66
C HIS A 73 -3.54 -0.73 -6.29
N LEU A 74 -4.17 0.09 -7.13
CA LEU A 74 -3.51 1.22 -7.79
C LEU A 74 -3.05 2.28 -6.79
N SER A 75 -3.86 2.55 -5.76
CA SER A 75 -3.51 3.43 -4.65
C SER A 75 -2.30 2.90 -3.87
N CYS A 76 -2.25 1.59 -3.62
CA CYS A 76 -1.08 0.96 -3.01
C CYS A 76 0.17 1.11 -3.88
N VAL A 77 0.09 0.75 -5.17
CA VAL A 77 1.22 0.88 -6.12
C VAL A 77 1.74 2.31 -6.12
N ASN A 78 0.85 3.30 -6.28
CA ASN A 78 1.21 4.72 -6.27
C ASN A 78 1.87 5.15 -4.97
N TYR A 79 1.38 4.69 -3.83
CA TYR A 79 1.99 4.99 -2.53
C TYR A 79 3.41 4.43 -2.43
N ILE A 80 3.62 3.18 -2.82
CA ILE A 80 4.93 2.52 -2.77
C ILE A 80 5.91 3.19 -3.72
N VAL A 81 5.51 3.44 -4.97
CA VAL A 81 6.33 4.10 -5.99
C VAL A 81 6.78 5.48 -5.51
N LYS A 82 5.85 6.34 -5.07
CA LYS A 82 6.18 7.69 -4.59
C LYS A 82 7.10 7.65 -3.37
N SER A 83 6.88 6.70 -2.45
CA SER A 83 7.70 6.56 -1.25
C SER A 83 9.14 6.16 -1.58
N LEU A 84 9.32 5.19 -2.47
CA LEU A 84 10.64 4.74 -2.92
C LEU A 84 11.37 5.81 -3.76
N GLN A 85 10.66 6.50 -4.65
CA GLN A 85 11.20 7.62 -5.43
C GLN A 85 11.67 8.77 -4.53
N LYS A 86 10.94 9.07 -3.45
CA LYS A 86 11.35 10.05 -2.44
C LYS A 86 12.67 9.70 -1.76
N SER A 87 13.03 8.41 -1.71
CA SER A 87 14.33 7.93 -1.22
C SER A 87 15.45 7.97 -2.28
N GLY A 88 15.19 8.52 -3.47
CA GLY A 88 16.19 8.65 -4.55
C GLY A 88 16.36 7.39 -5.42
N LEU A 89 15.46 6.41 -5.29
CA LEU A 89 15.47 5.20 -6.10
C LEU A 89 14.76 5.44 -7.45
N PHE A 90 15.29 4.86 -8.52
CA PHE A 90 14.54 4.74 -9.76
C PHE A 90 13.46 3.66 -9.58
N VAL A 91 12.20 3.99 -9.88
CA VAL A 91 11.08 3.06 -9.81
C VAL A 91 10.21 3.21 -11.03
N SER A 92 9.92 2.09 -11.68
CA SER A 92 9.05 2.02 -12.84
C SER A 92 7.98 0.94 -12.67
N VAL A 93 6.73 1.28 -12.97
CA VAL A 93 5.60 0.35 -12.90
C VAL A 93 5.54 -0.44 -14.20
N LEU A 94 5.37 -1.76 -14.13
CA LEU A 94 5.20 -2.58 -15.33
C LEU A 94 3.78 -2.40 -15.90
N PRO A 95 3.54 -2.68 -17.20
CA PRO A 95 2.23 -2.44 -17.85
C PRO A 95 1.01 -3.06 -17.16
N ASN A 96 1.21 -4.18 -16.43
CA ASN A 96 0.13 -4.84 -15.69
C ASN A 96 -0.17 -4.22 -14.32
N ASN A 97 0.59 -3.22 -13.89
CA ASN A 97 0.55 -2.56 -12.57
C ASN A 97 0.81 -3.47 -11.36
N ILE A 98 1.02 -4.78 -11.54
CA ILE A 98 1.19 -5.77 -10.47
C ILE A 98 2.63 -5.77 -9.94
N MET A 99 3.58 -5.40 -10.80
CA MET A 99 5.00 -5.41 -10.50
C MET A 99 5.61 -4.03 -10.72
N ILE A 100 6.62 -3.74 -9.92
CA ILE A 100 7.47 -2.57 -10.07
C ILE A 100 8.91 -3.01 -10.25
N TYR A 101 9.62 -2.35 -11.16
CA TYR A 101 11.07 -2.40 -11.26
C TYR A 101 11.65 -1.32 -10.35
N ILE A 102 12.62 -1.70 -9.51
CA ILE A 102 13.31 -0.80 -8.58
C ILE A 102 14.80 -0.90 -8.87
N SER A 103 15.46 0.25 -9.02
CA SER A 103 16.89 0.32 -9.30
C SER A 103 17.55 1.50 -8.59
N TRP A 104 18.80 1.28 -8.18
CA TRP A 104 19.71 2.32 -7.70
C TRP A 104 20.99 2.37 -8.54
N LYS A 105 20.93 1.88 -9.78
CA LYS A 105 21.99 2.09 -10.77
C LYS A 105 22.01 3.55 -11.22
N ILE A 106 23.20 4.13 -11.33
CA ILE A 106 23.39 5.53 -11.75
C ILE A 106 22.80 5.78 -13.14
N GLU A 107 22.94 4.81 -14.05
CA GLU A 107 22.42 4.87 -15.42
C GLU A 107 20.89 5.01 -15.43
N ASP A 108 20.20 4.21 -14.62
CA ASP A 108 18.73 4.19 -14.53
C ASP A 108 18.19 5.48 -13.92
N VAL A 109 18.92 6.04 -12.93
CA VAL A 109 18.54 7.30 -12.27
C VAL A 109 18.72 8.51 -13.19
N LYS A 110 19.72 8.48 -14.08
CA LYS A 110 20.01 9.60 -15.00
C LYS A 110 19.15 9.59 -16.26
N GLU A 111 18.80 8.41 -16.79
CA GLU A 111 18.09 8.26 -18.06
C GLU A 111 16.75 7.48 -17.89
N PRO A 112 15.78 8.02 -17.13
CA PRO A 112 14.53 7.32 -16.85
C PRO A 112 13.69 7.06 -18.11
N SER A 113 13.78 7.93 -19.12
CA SER A 113 13.02 7.85 -20.38
C SER A 113 13.29 6.57 -21.17
N LYS A 114 14.52 6.05 -21.14
CA LYS A 114 14.89 4.81 -21.84
C LYS A 114 14.07 3.61 -21.38
N TYR A 115 13.74 3.55 -20.10
CA TYR A 115 13.01 2.44 -19.48
C TYR A 115 11.49 2.57 -19.64
N LEU A 116 10.97 3.77 -19.88
CA LEU A 116 9.57 3.99 -20.24
C LEU A 116 9.26 3.49 -21.66
N LEU A 117 10.25 3.47 -22.55
CA LEU A 117 10.11 3.03 -23.95
C LEU A 117 10.16 1.50 -24.13
N LEU A 118 10.54 0.76 -23.09
CA LEU A 118 10.62 -0.71 -23.09
C LEU A 118 9.35 -1.38 -22.54
N GLN A 119 8.28 -0.59 -22.33
CA GLN A 119 7.01 -1.00 -21.73
C GLN A 119 5.90 -1.10 -22.75
#